data_AF-A0A2W0C6Y4-F1
#
_entry.id   AF-A0A2W0C6Y4-F1
#
_cell.length_a   1.000
_cell.length_b   1.000
_cell.length_c   1.000
_cell.angle_alpha   90.00
_cell.angle_beta   90.00
_cell.angle_gamma   90.00
#
_symmetry.space_group_name_H-M   'P 1'
#
loop_
_entity.id
_entity.type
_entity.pdbx_description
1 polymer ?
#
loop_
_entity_poly.entity_id
_entity_poly.type
_entity_poly.pdbx_seq_one_letter_code
_entity_poly.pdbx_strand_id
1 'polypeptide(L)'
;MSWLGDHSGLVTTLINYVPIVATIITCIFSLVLARATLRQVEATDKGLALAREEFEREWAPELHIKLRRLSATELEIYVTNLAKASVLLEVLQFRNLTGARPFEKCTLNDPLIGGMTWTESIGERLTGMTGKDFDGIVDISITFFAAGRMFRTDWFRFHVLIHNGHFMRADAITLPARRVKVAHVHEQPAELELVKDVVSAENKLDEE
;
A
#
# COMPACT_ATOMS: atom_id res chain seq x y z
N MET A 1 -80.32 -39.71 7.83
CA MET A 1 -78.92 -39.58 8.30
C MET A 1 -77.96 -40.25 7.32
N SER A 2 -77.79 -39.75 6.09
CA SER A 2 -76.75 -40.25 5.15
C SER A 2 -76.01 -39.14 4.40
N TRP A 3 -76.28 -37.86 4.68
CA TRP A 3 -75.63 -36.73 4.00
C TRP A 3 -74.26 -36.35 4.61
N LEU A 4 -74.01 -36.68 5.88
CA LEU A 4 -72.74 -36.42 6.58
C LEU A 4 -71.63 -37.46 6.28
N GLY A 5 -71.99 -38.62 5.72
CA GLY A 5 -71.03 -39.68 5.39
C GLY A 5 -70.31 -39.49 4.06
N ASP A 6 -70.94 -38.80 3.10
CA ASP A 6 -70.40 -38.61 1.74
C ASP A 6 -69.39 -37.43 1.67
N HIS A 7 -69.58 -36.43 2.53
CA HIS A 7 -68.65 -35.29 2.63
C HIS A 7 -67.42 -35.56 3.53
N SER A 8 -67.46 -36.57 4.40
CA SER A 8 -66.34 -36.88 5.31
C SER A 8 -65.12 -37.47 4.56
N GLY A 9 -65.36 -38.25 3.49
CA GLY A 9 -64.31 -38.77 2.61
C GLY A 9 -63.63 -37.69 1.76
N LEU A 10 -64.40 -36.70 1.28
CA LEU A 10 -63.86 -35.53 0.56
C LEU A 10 -63.06 -34.60 1.48
N VAL A 11 -63.52 -34.41 2.72
CA VAL A 11 -62.81 -33.56 3.71
C VAL A 11 -61.50 -34.22 4.16
N THR A 12 -61.48 -35.54 4.41
CA THR A 12 -60.25 -36.26 4.79
C THR A 12 -59.23 -36.32 3.66
N THR A 13 -59.67 -36.51 2.41
CA THR A 13 -58.77 -36.42 1.25
C THR A 13 -58.19 -35.01 1.09
N LEU A 14 -59.01 -33.95 1.21
CA LEU A 14 -58.52 -32.56 1.21
C LEU A 14 -57.49 -32.28 2.30
N ILE A 15 -57.71 -32.75 3.53
CA ILE A 15 -56.78 -32.59 4.66
C ILE A 15 -55.44 -33.30 4.37
N ASN A 16 -55.47 -34.48 3.75
CA ASN A 16 -54.26 -35.22 3.39
C ASN A 16 -53.42 -34.54 2.29
N TYR A 17 -54.03 -33.68 1.46
CA TYR A 17 -53.30 -32.90 0.43
C TYR A 17 -52.61 -31.65 0.99
N VAL A 18 -53.06 -31.11 2.13
CA VAL A 18 -52.46 -29.94 2.79
C VAL A 18 -50.93 -30.06 2.99
N PRO A 19 -50.37 -31.15 3.55
CA PRO A 19 -48.92 -31.29 3.70
C PRO A 19 -48.17 -31.35 2.37
N ILE A 20 -48.78 -31.91 1.32
CA ILE A 20 -48.18 -31.96 -0.02
C ILE A 20 -48.10 -30.55 -0.62
N VAL A 21 -49.18 -29.77 -0.52
CA VAL A 21 -49.17 -28.38 -0.99
C VAL A 21 -48.19 -27.52 -0.18
N ALA A 22 -48.15 -27.69 1.13
CA ALA A 22 -47.22 -26.97 2.01
C ALA A 22 -45.74 -27.27 1.68
N THR A 23 -45.40 -28.53 1.39
CA THR A 23 -44.03 -28.91 0.99
C THR A 23 -43.67 -28.32 -0.37
N ILE A 24 -44.57 -28.36 -1.35
CA ILE A 24 -44.36 -27.72 -2.66
C ILE A 24 -44.12 -26.21 -2.50
N ILE A 25 -44.95 -25.52 -1.72
CA ILE A 25 -44.79 -24.08 -1.45
C ILE A 25 -43.45 -23.80 -0.75
N THR A 26 -43.09 -24.61 0.23
CA THR A 26 -41.81 -24.48 0.95
C THR A 26 -40.63 -24.66 -0.01
N CYS A 27 -40.65 -25.69 -0.86
CA CYS A 27 -39.63 -25.90 -1.88
C CYS A 27 -39.51 -24.73 -2.85
N ILE A 28 -40.64 -24.16 -3.29
CA ILE A 28 -40.65 -22.96 -4.15
C ILE A 28 -40.00 -21.78 -3.44
N PHE A 29 -40.37 -21.51 -2.18
CA PHE A 29 -39.76 -20.43 -1.41
C PHE A 29 -38.26 -20.65 -1.17
N SER A 30 -37.82 -21.87 -0.88
CA SER A 30 -36.40 -22.20 -0.74
C SER A 30 -35.63 -21.94 -2.04
N LEU A 31 -36.19 -22.27 -3.20
CA LEU A 31 -35.57 -22.00 -4.51
C LEU A 31 -35.49 -20.49 -4.79
N VAL A 32 -36.55 -19.74 -4.48
CA VAL A 32 -36.56 -18.27 -4.65
C VAL A 32 -35.54 -17.62 -3.72
N LEU A 33 -35.49 -18.05 -2.45
CA LEU A 33 -34.53 -17.53 -1.47
C LEU A 33 -33.10 -17.85 -1.89
N ALA A 34 -32.81 -19.08 -2.32
CA ALA A 34 -31.49 -19.47 -2.81
C ALA A 34 -31.04 -18.58 -3.98
N ARG A 35 -31.92 -18.30 -4.95
CA ARG A 35 -31.62 -17.38 -6.06
C ARG A 35 -31.40 -15.94 -5.59
N ALA A 36 -32.21 -15.45 -4.66
CA ALA A 36 -32.04 -14.12 -4.10
C ALA A 36 -30.68 -13.99 -3.37
N THR A 37 -30.31 -14.99 -2.58
CA THR A 37 -29.02 -15.05 -1.89
C THR A 37 -27.85 -15.08 -2.87
N LEU A 38 -27.91 -15.90 -3.93
CA LEU A 38 -26.85 -15.93 -4.96
C LEU A 38 -26.68 -14.56 -5.63
N ARG A 39 -27.78 -13.91 -5.99
CA ARG A 39 -27.73 -12.57 -6.57
C ARG A 39 -27.18 -11.53 -5.60
N GLN A 40 -27.48 -11.66 -4.31
CA GLN A 40 -26.94 -10.79 -3.26
C GLN A 40 -25.43 -10.98 -3.10
N VAL A 41 -24.93 -12.21 -3.15
CA VAL A 41 -23.49 -12.52 -3.11
C VAL A 41 -22.80 -11.89 -4.31
N GLU A 42 -23.31 -12.08 -5.53
CA GLU A 42 -22.74 -11.46 -6.73
C GLU A 42 -22.69 -9.93 -6.66
N ALA A 43 -23.72 -9.30 -6.09
CA ALA A 43 -23.75 -7.85 -5.90
C ALA A 43 -22.74 -7.40 -4.83
N THR A 44 -22.58 -8.18 -3.77
CA THR A 44 -21.63 -7.91 -2.67
C THR A 44 -20.18 -8.04 -3.16
N ASP A 45 -19.87 -9.07 -3.97
CA ASP A 45 -18.55 -9.28 -4.55
C ASP A 45 -18.13 -8.11 -5.45
N LYS A 46 -19.06 -7.61 -6.28
CA LYS A 46 -18.83 -6.41 -7.10
C LYS A 46 -18.61 -5.17 -6.24
N GLY A 47 -19.41 -5.00 -5.18
CA GLY A 47 -19.24 -3.89 -4.23
C GLY A 47 -17.87 -3.92 -3.56
N LEU A 48 -17.41 -5.10 -3.15
CA LEU A 48 -16.10 -5.28 -2.51
C LEU A 48 -14.95 -5.02 -3.50
N ALA A 49 -15.08 -5.45 -4.75
CA ALA A 49 -14.08 -5.17 -5.79
C ALA A 49 -13.92 -3.67 -6.04
N LEU A 50 -15.04 -2.93 -6.16
CA LEU A 50 -15.03 -1.47 -6.34
C LEU A 50 -14.47 -0.76 -5.12
N ALA A 51 -14.89 -1.16 -3.91
CA ALA A 51 -14.38 -0.59 -2.66
C ALA A 51 -12.86 -0.80 -2.52
N ARG A 52 -12.35 -1.96 -2.98
CA ARG A 52 -10.91 -2.23 -3.00
C ARG A 52 -10.17 -1.35 -4.00
N GLU A 53 -10.73 -1.13 -5.19
CA GLU A 53 -10.13 -0.24 -6.20
C GLU A 53 -10.08 1.21 -5.69
N GLU A 54 -11.17 1.70 -5.10
CA GLU A 54 -11.22 3.02 -4.48
C GLU A 54 -10.21 3.15 -3.34
N PHE A 55 -10.12 2.12 -2.49
CA PHE A 55 -9.13 2.06 -1.41
C PHE A 55 -7.69 2.13 -1.95
N GLU A 56 -7.32 1.28 -2.90
CA GLU A 56 -5.95 1.28 -3.45
C GLU A 56 -5.63 2.60 -4.17
N ARG A 57 -6.64 3.29 -4.75
CA ARG A 57 -6.45 4.60 -5.36
C ARG A 57 -6.26 5.72 -4.32
N GLU A 58 -7.09 5.73 -3.27
CA GLU A 58 -7.04 6.76 -2.23
C GLU A 58 -5.83 6.61 -1.31
N TRP A 59 -5.42 5.36 -1.06
CA TRP A 59 -4.32 5.00 -0.17
C TRP A 59 -3.01 4.73 -0.91
N ALA A 60 -2.95 5.05 -2.22
CA ALA A 60 -1.72 4.96 -3.00
C ALA A 60 -0.63 5.83 -2.34
N PRO A 61 0.55 5.28 -2.00
CA PRO A 61 1.61 6.05 -1.38
C PRO A 61 2.21 7.04 -2.38
N GLU A 62 2.59 8.21 -1.88
CA GLU A 62 3.14 9.29 -2.71
C GLU A 62 4.19 10.05 -1.92
N LEU A 63 5.45 9.93 -2.36
CA LEU A 63 6.57 10.69 -1.83
C LEU A 63 7.05 11.72 -2.83
N HIS A 64 7.22 12.94 -2.36
CA HIS A 64 7.85 14.02 -3.10
C HIS A 64 9.26 14.27 -2.56
N ILE A 65 10.24 14.21 -3.46
CA ILE A 65 11.64 14.45 -3.14
C ILE A 65 12.07 15.79 -3.72
N LYS A 66 12.69 16.61 -2.90
CA LYS A 66 13.24 17.91 -3.28
C LYS A 66 14.63 18.08 -2.69
N LEU A 67 15.55 18.65 -3.46
CA LEU A 67 16.83 19.12 -2.96
C LEU A 67 16.78 20.63 -2.76
N ARG A 68 17.36 21.10 -1.66
CA ARG A 68 17.55 22.53 -1.42
C ARG A 68 18.97 22.77 -0.95
N ARG A 69 19.65 23.70 -1.62
CA ARG A 69 20.92 24.25 -1.16
C ARG A 69 20.62 25.29 -0.08
N LEU A 70 21.09 25.06 1.15
CA LEU A 70 20.99 26.03 2.24
C LEU A 70 22.18 26.99 2.26
N SER A 71 23.38 26.47 2.00
CA SER A 71 24.62 27.25 2.01
C SER A 71 25.58 26.80 0.91
N ALA A 72 26.81 27.31 0.89
CA ALA A 72 27.83 26.83 -0.05
C ALA A 72 28.29 25.40 0.25
N THR A 73 28.20 24.93 1.50
CA THR A 73 28.65 23.60 1.91
C THR A 73 27.51 22.67 2.27
N GLU A 74 26.31 23.20 2.44
CA GLU A 74 25.16 22.46 2.93
C GLU A 74 24.08 22.30 1.87
N LEU A 75 23.78 21.04 1.59
CA LEU A 75 22.73 20.59 0.70
C LEU A 75 21.81 19.67 1.49
N GLU A 76 20.52 19.99 1.53
CA GLU A 76 19.52 19.20 2.22
C GLU A 76 18.58 18.51 1.23
N ILE A 77 18.18 17.30 1.59
CA ILE A 77 17.07 16.59 0.97
C ILE A 77 15.81 16.76 1.82
N TYR A 78 14.70 16.99 1.14
CA TYR A 78 13.37 17.07 1.71
C TYR A 78 12.55 15.95 1.09
N VAL A 79 11.98 15.09 1.93
CA VAL A 79 11.11 13.99 1.54
C VAL A 79 9.76 14.23 2.18
N THR A 80 8.78 14.63 1.37
CA THR A 80 7.44 14.93 1.85
C THR A 80 6.50 13.80 1.48
N ASN A 81 5.77 13.29 2.47
CA ASN A 81 4.68 12.35 2.21
C ASN A 81 3.42 13.13 1.82
N LEU A 82 3.00 13.01 0.56
CA LEU A 82 1.79 13.65 0.05
C LEU A 82 0.55 12.76 0.15
N ALA A 83 0.73 11.47 0.45
CA ALA A 83 -0.35 10.52 0.60
C ALA A 83 -0.96 10.57 2.02
N LYS A 84 -2.15 9.98 2.16
CA LYS A 84 -2.80 9.77 3.46
C LYS A 84 -2.13 8.64 4.25
N ALA A 85 -1.62 7.63 3.55
CA ALA A 85 -0.93 6.50 4.15
C ALA A 85 0.36 6.96 4.83
N SER A 86 0.61 6.50 6.05
CA SER A 86 1.94 6.59 6.65
C SER A 86 2.90 5.68 5.91
N VAL A 87 4.17 6.09 5.83
CA VAL A 87 5.23 5.29 5.25
C VAL A 87 6.38 5.15 6.24
N LEU A 88 7.13 4.07 6.15
CA LEU A 88 8.41 3.91 6.84
C LEU A 88 9.53 4.07 5.81
N LEU A 89 10.36 5.09 5.95
CA LEU A 89 11.51 5.28 5.08
C LEU A 89 12.58 4.26 5.46
N GLU A 90 13.09 3.50 4.50
CA GLU A 90 14.08 2.45 4.75
C GLU A 90 15.44 2.72 4.13
N VAL A 91 15.48 3.16 2.87
CA VAL A 91 16.76 3.37 2.18
C VAL A 91 16.68 4.55 1.24
N LEU A 92 17.60 5.50 1.42
CA LEU A 92 17.91 6.56 0.47
C LEU A 92 19.11 6.12 -0.40
N GLN A 93 18.95 6.13 -1.71
CA GLN A 93 19.95 5.67 -2.67
C GLN A 93 20.42 6.81 -3.56
N PHE A 94 21.73 6.94 -3.71
CA PHE A 94 22.38 7.89 -4.60
C PHE A 94 23.11 7.16 -5.72
N ARG A 95 23.02 7.70 -6.93
CA ARG A 95 23.76 7.21 -8.08
C ARG A 95 24.33 8.37 -8.90
N ASN A 96 25.63 8.33 -9.14
CA ASN A 96 26.27 9.20 -10.12
C ASN A 96 26.14 8.60 -11.53
N LEU A 97 25.61 9.36 -12.49
CA LEU A 97 25.46 8.95 -13.89
C LEU A 97 26.65 9.31 -14.79
N THR A 98 27.48 10.25 -14.34
CA THR A 98 28.55 10.89 -15.12
C THR A 98 29.90 10.21 -14.98
N GLY A 99 30.03 9.17 -14.14
CA GLY A 99 31.30 8.45 -13.89
C GLY A 99 31.14 6.95 -13.65
N ALA A 100 32.26 6.28 -13.35
CA ALA A 100 32.31 4.85 -12.99
C ALA A 100 31.71 4.61 -11.58
N ARG A 101 30.36 4.57 -11.53
CA ARG A 101 29.45 4.22 -10.43
C ARG A 101 30.04 4.06 -9.00
N PRO A 102 30.21 5.16 -8.24
CA PRO A 102 29.94 5.11 -6.82
C PRO A 102 28.41 5.08 -6.60
N PHE A 103 27.97 4.10 -5.81
CA PHE A 103 26.58 3.94 -5.37
C PHE A 103 26.59 4.06 -3.85
N GLU A 104 25.91 5.06 -3.31
CA GLU A 104 25.81 5.24 -1.87
C GLU A 104 24.39 4.89 -1.41
N LYS A 105 24.31 4.15 -0.31
CA LYS A 105 23.05 3.85 0.39
C LYS A 105 23.11 4.46 1.78
N CYS A 106 22.05 5.13 2.16
CA CYS A 106 21.79 5.53 3.53
C CYS A 106 20.57 4.76 4.01
N THR A 107 20.75 3.94 5.06
CA THR A 107 19.63 3.25 5.72
C THR A 107 18.91 4.25 6.60
N LEU A 108 17.60 4.31 6.43
CA LEU A 108 16.64 5.09 7.18
C LEU A 108 15.79 4.13 8.00
N ASN A 109 15.25 4.59 9.12
CA ASN A 109 14.23 3.87 9.88
C ASN A 109 13.25 4.90 10.46
N ASP A 110 12.83 5.84 9.61
CA ASP A 110 12.08 7.01 10.01
C ASP A 110 10.63 6.88 9.53
N PRO A 111 9.65 6.84 10.45
CA PRO A 111 8.24 6.86 10.08
C PRO A 111 7.86 8.26 9.60
N LEU A 112 7.24 8.34 8.42
CA LEU A 112 6.76 9.58 7.82
C LEU A 112 5.25 9.53 7.61
N ILE A 113 4.53 10.23 8.48
CA ILE A 113 3.08 10.37 8.42
C ILE A 113 2.69 11.23 7.21
N GLY A 114 1.50 11.00 6.64
CA GLY A 114 0.95 11.82 5.57
C GLY A 114 0.94 13.32 5.91
N GLY A 115 1.39 14.14 4.96
CA GLY A 115 1.54 15.60 5.10
C GLY A 115 2.83 16.04 5.80
N MET A 116 3.61 15.12 6.38
CA MET A 116 4.88 15.45 7.03
C MET A 116 6.05 15.45 6.05
N THR A 117 7.14 16.11 6.45
CA THR A 117 8.39 16.14 5.70
C THR A 117 9.53 15.68 6.58
N TRP A 118 10.32 14.75 6.07
CA TRP A 118 11.61 14.33 6.62
C TRP A 118 12.73 15.09 5.90
N THR A 119 13.78 15.44 6.65
CA THR A 119 14.90 16.24 6.15
C THR A 119 16.23 15.72 6.65
N GLU A 120 17.22 15.63 5.77
CA GLU A 120 18.60 15.29 6.14
C GLU A 120 19.59 16.14 5.34
N SER A 121 20.71 16.50 5.98
CA SER A 121 21.85 17.11 5.29
C SER A 121 22.63 16.03 4.54
N ILE A 122 22.68 16.16 3.21
CA ILE A 122 23.34 15.19 2.31
C ILE A 122 24.64 15.73 1.72
N GLY A 123 25.06 16.93 2.11
CA GLY A 123 26.22 17.62 1.52
C GLY A 123 27.53 16.83 1.65
N GLU A 124 27.83 16.32 2.85
CA GLU A 124 29.05 15.54 3.09
C GLU A 124 29.05 14.23 2.31
N ARG A 125 27.91 13.52 2.30
CA ARG A 125 27.72 12.27 1.56
C ARG A 125 27.93 12.48 0.07
N LEU A 126 27.27 13.49 -0.49
CA LEU A 126 27.38 13.79 -1.91
C LEU A 126 28.81 14.13 -2.29
N THR A 127 29.48 14.97 -1.50
CA THR A 127 30.89 15.34 -1.72
C THR A 127 31.82 14.14 -1.57
N GLY A 128 31.54 13.22 -0.64
CA GLY A 128 32.25 11.95 -0.49
C GLY A 128 32.10 11.05 -1.72
N MET A 129 30.91 11.00 -2.32
CA MET A 129 30.62 10.23 -3.52
C MET A 129 31.20 10.84 -4.80
N THR A 130 31.14 12.16 -4.96
CA THR A 130 31.49 12.85 -6.22
C THR A 130 32.89 13.47 -6.23
N GLY A 131 33.50 13.66 -5.05
CA GLY A 131 34.72 14.43 -4.89
C GLY A 131 34.47 15.94 -4.74
N LYS A 132 35.58 16.71 -4.64
CA LYS A 132 35.57 18.16 -4.38
C LYS A 132 35.25 19.01 -5.61
N ASP A 133 35.46 18.48 -6.80
CA ASP A 133 35.14 19.14 -8.07
C ASP A 133 34.30 18.17 -8.91
N PHE A 134 33.04 18.52 -9.12
CA PHE A 134 32.08 17.67 -9.83
C PHE A 134 31.09 18.54 -10.61
N ASP A 135 30.86 18.19 -11.86
CA ASP A 135 29.81 18.77 -12.69
C ASP A 135 29.08 17.62 -13.38
N GLY A 136 27.82 17.38 -13.00
CA GLY A 136 27.08 16.27 -13.57
C GLY A 136 25.74 15.97 -12.93
N ILE A 137 25.21 14.79 -13.26
CA ILE A 137 23.88 14.35 -12.86
C ILE A 137 23.97 13.32 -11.74
N VAL A 138 23.24 13.61 -10.67
CA VAL A 138 22.98 12.69 -9.56
C VAL A 138 21.53 12.25 -9.60
N ASP A 139 21.33 10.94 -9.55
CA ASP A 139 20.01 10.33 -9.38
C ASP A 139 19.79 9.92 -7.92
N ILE A 140 18.61 10.21 -7.40
CA ILE A 140 18.19 9.85 -6.04
C ILE A 140 16.91 9.02 -6.09
N SER A 141 16.83 7.95 -5.30
CA SER A 141 15.58 7.22 -5.07
C SER A 141 15.44 6.81 -3.62
N ILE A 142 14.19 6.61 -3.18
CA ILE A 142 13.87 6.17 -1.83
C ILE A 142 13.08 4.88 -1.90
N THR A 143 13.52 3.90 -1.11
CA THR A 143 12.76 2.70 -0.77
C THR A 143 12.06 2.92 0.56
N PHE A 144 10.78 2.56 0.62
CA PHE A 144 9.95 2.75 1.80
C PHE A 144 8.88 1.67 1.89
N PHE A 145 8.42 1.40 3.11
CA PHE A 145 7.35 0.45 3.38
C PHE A 145 6.03 1.19 3.60
N ALA A 146 4.95 0.71 2.98
CA ALA A 146 3.61 1.24 3.19
C ALA A 146 2.57 0.12 3.01
N ALA A 147 1.51 0.11 3.83
CA ALA A 147 0.39 -0.83 3.69
C ALA A 147 0.82 -2.31 3.52
N GLY A 148 1.87 -2.75 4.22
CA GLY A 148 2.35 -4.14 4.16
C GLY A 148 3.22 -4.48 2.94
N ARG A 149 3.61 -3.49 2.12
CA ARG A 149 4.37 -3.72 0.88
C ARG A 149 5.57 -2.78 0.79
N MET A 150 6.62 -3.24 0.12
CA MET A 150 7.79 -2.45 -0.20
C MET A 150 7.59 -1.66 -1.50
N PHE A 151 7.90 -0.38 -1.44
CA PHE A 151 7.79 0.54 -2.56
C PHE A 151 9.12 1.23 -2.80
N ARG A 152 9.37 1.59 -4.06
CA ARG A 152 10.51 2.43 -4.44
C ARG A 152 10.02 3.57 -5.33
N THR A 153 10.48 4.78 -5.03
CA THR A 153 10.25 5.92 -5.92
C THR A 153 11.00 5.73 -7.23
N ASP A 154 10.54 6.39 -8.29
CA ASP A 154 11.39 6.57 -9.47
C ASP A 154 12.66 7.39 -9.12
N TRP A 155 13.65 7.32 -10.01
CA TRP A 155 14.91 8.06 -9.87
C TRP A 155 14.68 9.53 -10.20
N PHE A 156 14.85 10.40 -9.20
CA PHE A 156 14.82 11.85 -9.36
C PHE A 156 16.21 12.35 -9.74
N ARG A 157 16.28 13.10 -10.84
CA ARG A 157 17.55 13.56 -11.41
C ARG A 157 17.83 15.00 -11.04
N PHE A 158 19.02 15.24 -10.53
CA PHE A 158 19.49 16.56 -10.13
C PHE A 158 20.82 16.86 -10.82
N HIS A 159 20.93 18.05 -11.38
CA HIS A 159 22.20 18.59 -11.86
C HIS A 159 22.91 19.24 -10.68
N VAL A 160 24.08 18.72 -10.32
CA VAL A 160 24.87 19.24 -9.20
C VAL A 160 26.21 19.72 -9.71
N LEU A 161 26.54 20.96 -9.36
CA LEU A 161 27.84 21.58 -9.61
C LEU A 161 28.52 21.81 -8.26
N ILE A 162 29.68 21.19 -8.07
CA ILE A 162 30.53 21.29 -6.89
C ILE A 162 31.89 21.80 -7.34
N HIS A 163 32.40 22.82 -6.66
CA HIS A 163 33.73 23.36 -6.90
C HIS A 163 34.45 23.61 -5.58
N ASN A 164 35.68 23.10 -5.42
CA ASN A 164 36.44 23.15 -4.17
C ASN A 164 35.65 22.66 -2.93
N GLY A 165 34.74 21.70 -3.11
CA GLY A 165 33.85 21.19 -2.05
C GLY A 165 32.65 22.09 -1.73
N HIS A 166 32.44 23.16 -2.51
CA HIS A 166 31.27 24.02 -2.39
C HIS A 166 30.25 23.70 -3.47
N PHE A 167 29.01 23.48 -3.06
CA PHE A 167 27.86 23.40 -3.94
C PHE A 167 27.65 24.76 -4.59
N MET A 168 27.85 24.84 -5.90
CA MET A 168 27.60 26.03 -6.71
C MET A 168 26.18 25.99 -7.30
N ARG A 169 25.66 24.80 -7.59
CA ARG A 169 24.34 24.60 -8.20
C ARG A 169 23.76 23.24 -7.81
N ALA A 170 22.46 23.18 -7.59
CA ALA A 170 21.72 21.93 -7.33
C ALA A 170 20.29 22.09 -7.86
N ASP A 171 20.09 21.80 -9.14
CA ASP A 171 18.82 22.01 -9.83
C ASP A 171 18.17 20.67 -10.22
N ALA A 172 16.86 20.56 -10.07
CA ALA A 172 16.12 19.40 -10.56
C ALA A 172 16.04 19.43 -12.09
N ILE A 173 16.43 18.33 -12.74
CA ILE A 173 16.34 18.16 -14.20
C ILE A 173 14.98 17.57 -14.59
N THR A 174 14.51 16.59 -13.80
CA THR A 174 13.24 15.93 -14.03
C THR A 174 12.23 16.44 -13.00
N LEU A 175 11.16 17.11 -13.47
CA LEU A 175 9.97 17.36 -12.65
C LEU A 175 9.41 16.01 -12.16
N PRO A 176 8.94 15.92 -10.91
CA PRO A 176 8.51 14.66 -10.30
C PRO A 176 7.33 14.07 -11.07
N ALA A 177 7.58 13.16 -12.00
CA ALA A 177 6.54 12.35 -12.61
C ALA A 177 6.16 11.25 -11.60
N ARG A 178 5.26 11.64 -10.69
CA ARG A 178 4.43 10.83 -9.78
C ARG A 178 4.33 9.35 -10.18
N ARG A 179 5.29 8.52 -9.79
CA ARG A 179 5.27 7.06 -9.99
C ARG A 179 6.09 6.38 -8.90
N VAL A 180 5.39 5.82 -7.94
CA VAL A 180 5.93 4.82 -7.02
C VAL A 180 5.76 3.47 -7.70
N LYS A 181 6.83 2.67 -7.74
CA LYS A 181 6.78 1.28 -8.23
C LYS A 181 6.86 0.35 -7.04
N VAL A 182 6.07 -0.72 -7.06
CA VAL A 182 6.26 -1.83 -6.12
C VAL A 182 7.68 -2.34 -6.33
N ALA A 183 8.48 -2.34 -5.25
CA ALA A 183 9.82 -2.87 -5.32
C ALA A 183 9.70 -4.40 -5.34
N HIS A 184 10.03 -5.03 -6.46
CA HIS A 184 10.19 -6.48 -6.47
C HIS A 184 11.42 -6.81 -5.61
N VAL A 185 11.18 -7.50 -4.49
CA VAL A 185 12.25 -8.03 -3.64
C VAL A 185 13.02 -9.05 -4.49
N HIS A 186 14.23 -8.70 -4.91
CA HIS A 186 15.17 -9.69 -5.40
C HIS A 186 15.62 -10.45 -4.15
N GLU A 187 15.32 -11.75 -4.07
CA GLU A 187 15.70 -12.61 -2.94
C GLU A 187 17.21 -12.49 -2.68
N GLN A 188 17.58 -11.65 -1.72
CA GLN A 188 18.86 -11.70 -1.04
C GLN A 188 18.62 -12.34 0.32
N PRO A 189 19.56 -13.20 0.79
CA PRO A 189 19.29 -14.09 1.91
C PRO A 189 19.03 -13.30 3.19
N ALA A 190 18.01 -13.73 3.91
CA ALA A 190 17.46 -13.13 5.12
C ALA A 190 18.54 -12.55 6.05
N GLU A 191 18.59 -11.23 6.16
CA GLU A 191 19.00 -10.61 7.42
C GLU A 191 17.98 -11.03 8.48
N LEU A 192 18.49 -11.64 9.55
CA LEU A 192 17.71 -12.07 10.70
C LEU A 192 16.94 -10.87 11.28
N GLU A 193 15.63 -10.79 11.04
CA GLU A 193 14.71 -9.96 11.81
C GLU A 193 14.81 -10.38 13.28
N LEU A 194 15.53 -9.57 14.07
CA LEU A 194 15.71 -9.75 15.51
C LEU A 194 14.61 -9.07 16.34
N VAL A 195 13.51 -8.66 15.70
CA VAL A 195 12.37 -8.02 16.37
C VAL A 195 11.18 -8.96 16.30
N LYS A 196 10.97 -9.66 17.42
CA LYS A 196 9.75 -10.42 17.69
C LYS A 196 8.68 -9.43 18.12
N ASP A 197 7.59 -9.32 17.36
CA ASP A 197 6.45 -8.44 17.70
C ASP A 197 6.00 -8.64 19.15
N VAL A 198 5.86 -7.54 19.89
CA VAL A 198 5.42 -7.50 21.30
C VAL A 198 3.89 -7.66 21.42
N VAL A 199 3.16 -7.85 20.32
CA VAL A 199 1.69 -8.04 20.30
C VAL A 199 1.29 -9.52 20.41
N SER A 200 2.12 -10.36 21.03
CA SER A 200 1.70 -11.63 21.65
C SER A 200 1.65 -11.55 23.18
N ALA A 201 1.28 -10.38 23.70
CA ALA A 201 0.86 -10.27 25.09
C ALA A 201 -0.51 -10.96 25.26
N GLU A 202 -0.44 -12.21 25.71
CA GLU A 202 -1.44 -13.01 26.42
C GLU A 202 -2.88 -12.44 26.47
N ASN A 203 -3.69 -12.80 25.48
CA ASN A 203 -5.11 -13.05 25.73
C ASN A 203 -5.24 -14.49 26.26
N LYS A 204 -5.00 -14.66 27.57
CA LYS A 204 -5.51 -15.78 28.35
C LYS A 204 -6.24 -15.21 29.57
N LEU A 205 -7.44 -14.73 29.32
CA LEU A 205 -8.49 -14.65 30.31
C LEU A 205 -9.68 -15.44 29.75
N ASP A 206 -10.27 -16.23 30.65
CA ASP A 206 -11.54 -16.93 30.54
C ASP A 206 -11.50 -18.30 29.86
N GLU A 207 -11.12 -19.32 30.63
CA GLU A 207 -11.84 -20.61 30.74
C GLU A 207 -11.23 -21.46 31.88
N GLU A 208 -11.74 -21.27 33.10
CA GLU A 208 -12.12 -22.33 34.06
C GLU A 208 -12.92 -21.75 35.24
#